data_AF-A0A5K0WS12-F1
#
_entry.id   AF-A0A5K0WS12-F1
#
_cell.length_a   1.000
_cell.length_b   1.000
_cell.length_c   1.000
_cell.angle_alpha   90.00
_cell.angle_beta   90.00
_cell.angle_gamma   90.00
#
_symmetry.space_group_name_H-M   'P 1'
#
loop_
_entity.id
_entity.type
_entity.pdbx_description
1 polymer ?
#
loop_
_entity_poly.entity_id
_entity_poly.type
_entity_poly.pdbx_seq_one_letter_code
_entity_poly.pdbx_strand_id
1 'polypeptide(L)'
;MAPYFSTHARLSLLGSLALACCLLMEVAAWAALAQAHGLRVDYYKHTCPSAEAVVRQTVAKAVARDSGAPAGLLRLHFHDCFVR
;
A
#
# COMPACT_ATOMS: atom_id res chain seq x y z
N MET A 1 -2.24 19.32 46.67
CA MET A 1 -3.09 19.06 45.47
C MET A 1 -2.25 18.95 44.18
N ALA A 2 -1.22 18.10 44.17
CA ALA A 2 -0.40 17.79 42.99
C ALA A 2 -0.48 16.33 42.46
N PRO A 3 -0.90 15.29 43.23
CA PRO A 3 -0.80 13.91 42.73
C PRO A 3 -1.87 13.56 41.69
N TYR A 4 -3.04 14.21 41.71
CA TYR A 4 -4.16 13.97 40.79
C TYR A 4 -3.82 14.31 39.33
N PHE A 5 -3.09 15.41 39.10
CA PHE A 5 -2.73 15.84 37.73
C PHE A 5 -1.75 14.86 37.05
N SER A 6 -0.84 14.26 37.81
CA SER A 6 0.15 13.30 37.28
C SER A 6 -0.47 11.92 36.99
N THR A 7 -1.43 11.46 37.79
CA THR A 7 -2.13 10.19 37.54
C THR A 7 -3.02 10.26 36.31
N HIS A 8 -3.71 11.38 36.06
CA HIS A 8 -4.49 11.59 34.84
C HIS A 8 -3.61 11.66 33.58
N ALA A 9 -2.46 12.34 33.64
CA ALA A 9 -1.50 12.40 32.55
C ALA A 9 -0.87 11.03 32.23
N ARG A 10 -0.65 10.19 33.25
CA ARG A 10 -0.18 8.80 33.07
C ARG A 10 -1.27 7.92 32.47
N LEU A 11 -2.52 8.05 32.93
CA LEU A 11 -3.67 7.30 32.38
C LEU A 11 -3.94 7.66 30.91
N SER A 12 -3.86 8.94 30.55
CA SER A 12 -4.03 9.39 29.16
C SER A 12 -2.88 8.94 28.25
N LEU A 13 -1.64 8.96 28.75
CA LEU A 13 -0.48 8.45 28.02
C LEU A 13 -0.58 6.93 27.81
N LEU A 14 -0.94 6.16 28.84
CA LEU A 14 -1.17 4.72 28.75
C LEU A 14 -2.30 4.37 27.77
N GLY A 15 -3.40 5.12 27.79
CA GLY A 15 -4.49 4.95 26.83
C GLY A 15 -4.06 5.25 25.38
N SER A 16 -3.26 6.30 25.19
CA SER A 16 -2.73 6.66 23.86
C SER A 16 -1.75 5.61 23.32
N LEU A 17 -0.87 5.09 24.19
CA LEU A 17 0.05 4.00 23.85
C LEU A 17 -0.70 2.70 23.52
N ALA A 18 -1.74 2.36 24.27
CA ALA A 18 -2.56 1.18 24.01
C ALA A 18 -3.28 1.28 22.66
N LEU A 19 -3.88 2.43 22.35
CA LEU A 19 -4.52 2.69 21.07
C LEU A 19 -3.53 2.59 19.90
N ALA A 20 -2.35 3.21 20.04
CA ALA A 20 -1.29 3.12 19.03
C ALA A 20 -0.82 1.68 18.82
N CYS A 21 -0.68 0.89 19.89
CA CYS A 21 -0.31 -0.51 19.81
C CYS A 21 -1.38 -1.33 19.09
N CYS A 22 -2.67 -1.14 19.40
CA CYS A 22 -3.77 -1.81 18.70
C CYS A 22 -3.77 -1.50 17.19
N LEU A 23 -3.61 -0.23 16.82
CA LEU A 23 -3.53 0.19 15.41
C LEU A 23 -2.32 -0.45 14.69
N LEU A 24 -1.16 -0.51 15.35
CA LEU A 24 0.03 -1.15 14.79
C LEU A 24 -0.16 -2.67 14.59
N MET A 25 -0.82 -3.34 15.53
CA MET A 25 -1.11 -4.77 15.45
C MET A 25 -2.09 -5.10 14.31
N GLU A 26 -3.11 -4.27 14.10
CA GLU A 26 -4.03 -4.40 12.97
C GLU A 26 -3.30 -4.23 11.63
N VAL A 27 -2.46 -3.21 11.50
CA VAL A 27 -1.66 -2.97 10.28
C VAL A 27 -0.71 -4.13 10.00
N ALA A 28 -0.04 -4.67 11.03
CA ALA A 28 0.86 -5.81 10.88
C ALA A 28 0.15 -7.08 10.42
N ALA A 29 -1.07 -7.33 10.91
CA ALA A 29 -1.87 -8.48 10.49
C ALA A 29 -2.26 -8.41 9.00
N TRP A 30 -2.68 -7.23 8.52
CA TRP A 30 -2.98 -7.02 7.09
C TRP A 30 -1.74 -7.17 6.21
N ALA A 31 -0.59 -6.66 6.67
CA ALA A 31 0.67 -6.79 5.93
C ALA A 31 1.10 -8.26 5.77
N ALA A 32 0.90 -9.10 6.80
CA ALA A 32 1.21 -10.52 6.74
C ALA A 32 0.32 -11.30 5.75
N LEU A 33 -0.96 -10.94 5.64
CA LEU A 33 -1.91 -11.55 4.69
C LEU A 33 -1.67 -11.10 3.25
N ALA A 34 -1.05 -9.94 3.03
CA ALA A 34 -0.76 -9.40 1.70
C ALA A 34 0.44 -10.07 1.00
N GLN A 35 0.93 -11.21 1.50
CA GLN A 35 2.14 -11.83 0.97
C GLN A 35 1.88 -12.48 -0.41
N ALA A 36 2.19 -11.73 -1.46
CA ALA A 36 2.23 -12.24 -2.82
C ALA A 36 3.55 -13.01 -3.02
N HIS A 37 3.48 -14.36 -3.00
CA HIS A 37 4.66 -15.22 -3.14
C HIS A 37 5.37 -14.99 -4.49
N GLY A 38 6.68 -14.75 -4.46
CA GLY A 38 7.52 -14.61 -5.65
C GLY A 38 7.52 -13.22 -6.31
N LEU A 39 6.73 -12.26 -5.79
CA LEU A 39 6.72 -10.88 -6.25
C LEU A 39 7.70 -10.03 -5.42
N ARG A 40 8.41 -9.12 -6.08
CA ARG A 40 9.37 -8.21 -5.45
C ARG A 40 9.43 -6.90 -6.23
N VAL A 41 9.54 -5.78 -5.52
CA VAL A 41 9.86 -4.48 -6.14
C VAL A 41 11.22 -4.60 -6.83
N ASP A 42 11.42 -3.91 -7.96
CA ASP A 42 12.65 -3.98 -8.75
C ASP A 42 12.96 -5.39 -9.30
N TYR A 43 11.94 -6.24 -9.52
CA TYR A 43 12.14 -7.59 -10.06
C TYR A 43 13.00 -7.60 -11.34
N TYR A 44 12.76 -6.64 -12.24
CA TYR A 44 13.46 -6.52 -13.53
C TYR A 44 14.76 -5.73 -13.48
N LYS A 45 15.22 -5.27 -12.30
CA LYS A 45 16.38 -4.36 -12.19
C LYS A 45 17.66 -4.88 -12.85
N HIS A 46 17.88 -6.20 -12.86
CA HIS A 46 19.09 -6.80 -13.43
C HIS A 46 18.91 -7.41 -14.82
N THR A 47 17.67 -7.71 -15.22
CA THR A 47 17.36 -8.37 -16.50
C THR A 47 16.87 -7.37 -17.53
N CYS A 48 16.06 -6.39 -17.12
CA CYS A 48 15.53 -5.33 -17.98
C CYS A 48 15.26 -4.06 -17.14
N PRO A 49 16.31 -3.27 -16.79
CA PRO A 49 16.18 -2.12 -15.90
C PRO A 49 15.25 -1.01 -16.45
N SER A 50 15.05 -0.97 -17.77
CA SER A 50 14.18 0.01 -18.42
C SER A 50 12.70 -0.41 -18.48
N ALA A 51 12.34 -1.61 -18.04
CA ALA A 51 10.99 -2.16 -18.20
C ALA A 51 9.90 -1.22 -17.66
N GLU A 52 10.01 -0.79 -16.41
CA GLU A 52 9.02 0.07 -15.76
C GLU A 52 8.94 1.46 -16.43
N ALA A 53 10.09 2.01 -16.84
CA ALA A 53 10.14 3.30 -17.53
C ALA A 53 9.47 3.23 -18.92
N VAL A 54 9.72 2.17 -19.68
CA VAL A 54 9.11 1.94 -21.00
C VAL A 54 7.59 1.77 -20.88
N VAL A 55 7.11 0.97 -19.91
CA VAL A 55 5.68 0.80 -19.66
C VAL A 55 5.05 2.14 -19.29
N ARG A 56 5.66 2.89 -18.35
CA ARG A 56 5.14 4.20 -17.92
C ARG A 56 5.03 5.19 -19.08
N GLN A 57 6.07 5.30 -19.92
CA GLN A 57 6.06 6.20 -21.07
C GLN A 57 4.99 5.80 -22.09
N THR A 58 4.85 4.50 -22.34
CA THR A 58 3.88 3.99 -23.32
C THR A 58 2.45 4.22 -22.84
N VAL A 59 2.15 3.90 -21.58
CA VAL A 59 0.84 4.15 -20.96
C VAL A 59 0.54 5.65 -20.96
N ALA A 60 1.50 6.51 -20.59
CA ALA A 60 1.29 7.96 -20.62
C ALA A 60 0.90 8.49 -22.01
N LYS A 61 1.53 7.99 -23.08
CA LYS A 61 1.15 8.32 -24.46
C LYS A 61 -0.26 7.83 -24.82
N ALA A 62 -0.62 6.63 -24.37
CA ALA A 62 -1.96 6.07 -24.60
C ALA A 62 -3.04 6.91 -23.90
N VAL A 63 -2.81 7.27 -22.63
CA VAL A 63 -3.71 8.11 -21.84
C VAL A 63 -3.87 9.51 -22.45
N ALA A 64 -2.79 10.10 -22.98
CA ALA A 64 -2.88 11.39 -23.65
C ALA A 64 -3.70 11.34 -24.95
N ARG A 65 -3.79 10.17 -25.60
CA ARG A 65 -4.53 9.98 -26.86
C ARG A 65 -5.99 9.57 -26.62
N ASP A 66 -6.25 8.80 -25.57
CA ASP A 66 -7.56 8.24 -25.27
C ASP A 66 -7.84 8.32 -23.75
N SER A 67 -8.86 9.10 -23.39
CA SER A 67 -9.30 9.28 -22.01
C SER A 67 -9.91 8.01 -21.39
N GLY A 68 -10.30 7.02 -22.21
CA GLY A 68 -10.77 5.71 -21.77
C GLY A 68 -9.64 4.73 -21.42
N ALA A 69 -8.41 4.98 -21.89
CA ALA A 69 -7.29 4.05 -21.71
C ALA A 69 -6.94 3.73 -20.24
N PRO A 70 -6.91 4.67 -19.28
CA PRO A 70 -6.63 4.35 -17.87
C PRO A 70 -7.65 3.37 -17.29
N ALA A 71 -8.95 3.63 -17.53
CA ALA A 71 -10.03 2.79 -17.03
C ALA A 71 -10.02 1.40 -17.69
N GLY A 72 -9.75 1.36 -19.01
CA GLY A 72 -9.62 0.11 -19.75
C GLY A 72 -8.48 -0.78 -19.26
N LEU A 73 -7.29 -0.21 -19.04
CA LEU A 73 -6.13 -0.95 -18.53
C LEU A 73 -6.38 -1.51 -17.12
N LEU A 74 -7.00 -0.72 -16.25
CA LEU A 74 -7.37 -1.17 -14.90
C LEU A 74 -8.39 -2.30 -14.96
N ARG A 75 -9.45 -2.15 -15.78
CA ARG A 75 -10.47 -3.18 -15.98
C ARG A 75 -9.87 -4.47 -16.53
N LEU A 76 -8.95 -4.38 -17.48
CA LEU A 76 -8.27 -5.54 -18.05
C LEU A 76 -7.47 -6.29 -16.98
N HIS A 77 -6.69 -5.58 -16.16
CA HIS A 77 -5.95 -6.20 -15.07
C HIS A 77 -6.85 -6.91 -14.06
N PHE A 78 -7.98 -6.30 -13.68
CA PHE A 78 -8.95 -6.95 -12.81
C PHE A 78 -9.60 -8.16 -13.47
N HIS A 79 -9.97 -8.06 -14.76
CA HIS A 79 -10.60 -9.14 -15.50
C HIS A 79 -9.70 -10.38 -15.57
N ASP A 80 -8.41 -10.20 -15.89
CA ASP A 80 -7.43 -11.30 -15.97
C ASP A 80 -7.17 -11.96 -14.61
N CYS A 81 -7.23 -11.18 -13.52
CA CYS A 81 -6.99 -11.71 -12.18
C CYS A 81 -8.21 -12.44 -11.59
N PHE A 82 -9.43 -11.93 -11.84
CA PHE A 82 -10.65 -12.41 -11.20
C PHE A 82 -11.46 -13.41 -12.04
N VAL A 83 -11.34 -13.39 -13.36
CA VAL A 83 -12.00 -14.34 -14.26
C VAL A 83 -10.98 -15.40 -14.65
N ARG A 84 -11.07 -16.58 -14.04
CA ARG A 84 -10.28 -17.78 -14.37
C ARG A 84 -11.17 -18.92 -14.78
#